data_AF-A0A9P9XM96-F1
#
_entry.id   AF-A0A9P9XM96-F1
#
_cell.length_a   1.000
_cell.length_b   1.000
_cell.length_c   1.000
_cell.angle_alpha   90.00
_cell.angle_beta   90.00
_cell.angle_gamma   90.00
#
_symmetry.space_group_name_H-M   'P 1'
#
loop_
_entity.id
_entity.type
_entity.pdbx_description
1 polymer ?
#
loop_
_entity_poly.entity_id
_entity_poly.type
_entity_poly.pdbx_seq_one_letter_code
_entity_poly.pdbx_strand_id
1 'polypeptide(L)'
;MADLQGQLVSAQLPAGTCGGNTFLPYSILEKQVTTQLVKDTLSYQTNKSPETISKIASFVCGKPGARRVFAVLACLSRPERIDLFYEHNFVDSILPLFIDESKQVKTRSAEPGHSEITKRVFADKFWAFVISPYLFCDNQWQFLGPVFNEHQFRYSFRKEHRMPFLEQPGGHRESHFSTVGKWSIHQSHFKKSSKLRLSVDTNGHPIVAVKELKNVNMNPDEYERAAEAEAEVLHMIREMKHPHLIKAIAYYKRGDRYFIIFPWAGGGNLRDYWGREPPRKLDADFVRWALGQLCGLAGAMNKLHSTKDSACRHGDLKPENILCFENTTSSDPFSQPFLVIADVGLAKVHTLATEMRNEATRTMNGTVMYEPPEAVLLLTKKLPRSRRYDVWSIGCIYFEFLIWLLYGKAELLRFGDDITHPVNRTRQFFDVHGSGVTGAASIKPGVQKWMDWIRRDPRCPPNTAIRKLLELICTRLLVIKVSKLTRKESSGSDSVRGSITLHSTDGPDNPSIIRSDTNSSFNGDPADDLRYRATSIEMYETLAGIIKDASGKPPRIAWMNWQAGSPGGPGQYGDTLGVSQLGMRGRRGVNA
;
A
#
# COMPACT_ATOMS: atom_id res chain seq x y z
N MET A 1 -11.85 38.70 32.40
CA MET A 1 -10.65 37.85 32.18
C MET A 1 -10.96 36.91 31.03
N ALA A 2 -9.97 36.65 30.17
CA ALA A 2 -10.03 35.53 29.25
C ALA A 2 -10.24 34.26 30.09
N ASP A 3 -11.40 33.63 29.96
CA ASP A 3 -11.65 32.29 30.49
C ASP A 3 -10.66 31.33 29.81
N LEU A 4 -9.46 31.16 30.40
CA LEU A 4 -8.39 30.37 29.79
C LEU A 4 -8.84 28.92 29.60
N GLN A 5 -9.61 28.40 30.54
CA GLN A 5 -10.22 27.08 30.42
C GLN A 5 -11.16 27.03 29.20
N GLY A 6 -12.08 27.99 29.08
CA GLY A 6 -12.96 28.13 27.91
C GLY A 6 -12.20 28.33 26.59
N GLN A 7 -11.09 29.07 26.59
CA GLN A 7 -10.24 29.26 25.41
C GLN A 7 -9.50 27.98 25.01
N LEU A 8 -8.98 27.22 25.97
CA LEU A 8 -8.32 25.94 25.70
C LEU A 8 -9.34 24.91 25.21
N VAL A 9 -10.54 24.87 25.79
CA VAL A 9 -11.63 23.95 25.43
C VAL A 9 -12.19 24.29 24.04
N SER A 10 -12.46 25.57 23.75
CA SER A 10 -12.99 25.99 22.44
C SER A 10 -12.00 25.82 21.29
N ALA A 11 -10.70 25.77 21.58
CA ALA A 11 -9.66 25.55 20.57
C ALA A 11 -9.36 24.07 20.30
N GLN A 12 -10.01 23.14 21.00
CA GLN A 12 -9.81 21.72 20.76
C GLN A 12 -10.47 21.30 19.46
N LEU A 13 -9.81 20.36 18.77
CA LEU A 13 -10.29 19.76 17.54
C LEU A 13 -10.82 18.35 17.80
N PRO A 14 -11.83 17.87 17.08
CA PRO A 14 -12.27 16.49 17.16
C PRO A 14 -11.12 15.50 16.87
N ALA A 15 -11.01 14.44 17.67
CA ALA A 15 -10.06 13.34 17.49
C ALA A 15 -10.81 12.12 16.92
N GLY A 16 -10.87 12.00 15.60
CA GLY A 16 -11.88 11.15 14.96
C GLY A 16 -11.69 9.63 15.07
N THR A 17 -10.61 9.13 15.67
CA THR A 17 -10.39 7.66 15.71
C THR A 17 -11.09 6.91 16.84
N CYS A 18 -11.72 7.59 17.82
CA CYS A 18 -12.51 6.98 18.90
C CYS A 18 -13.38 8.02 19.66
N GLY A 19 -14.71 7.99 19.44
CA GLY A 19 -15.71 8.30 20.48
C GLY A 19 -15.87 9.76 20.91
N GLY A 20 -15.93 10.73 19.98
CA GLY A 20 -16.31 12.11 20.32
C GLY A 20 -15.28 12.87 21.18
N ASN A 21 -14.08 12.32 21.37
CA ASN A 21 -13.00 12.97 22.10
C ASN A 21 -12.37 14.09 21.27
N THR A 22 -11.76 15.06 21.96
CA THR A 22 -11.13 16.23 21.36
C THR A 22 -9.65 16.31 21.72
N PHE A 23 -8.79 16.91 20.91
CA PHE A 23 -7.38 17.14 21.25
C PHE A 23 -6.99 18.59 20.95
N LEU A 24 -6.00 19.12 21.66
CA LEU A 24 -5.43 20.44 21.38
C LEU A 24 -4.06 20.29 20.70
N PRO A 25 -3.93 20.71 19.43
CA PRO A 25 -2.65 20.69 18.76
C PRO A 25 -1.60 21.54 19.48
N TYR A 26 -0.36 21.03 19.58
CA TYR A 26 0.69 21.73 20.33
C TYR A 26 1.00 23.13 19.77
N SER A 27 0.90 23.34 18.46
CA SER A 27 1.09 24.67 17.85
C SER A 27 -0.02 25.66 18.20
N ILE A 28 -1.24 25.18 18.48
CA ILE A 28 -2.34 26.01 18.96
C ILE A 28 -2.10 26.33 20.44
N LEU A 29 -1.71 25.32 21.24
CA LEU A 29 -1.34 25.51 22.64
C LEU A 29 -0.21 26.54 22.81
N GLU A 30 0.81 26.50 21.97
CA GLU A 30 1.93 27.45 22.01
C GLU A 30 1.49 28.89 21.69
N LYS A 31 0.51 29.06 20.79
CA LYS A 31 -0.08 30.37 20.45
C LYS A 31 -0.98 30.91 21.56
N GLN A 32 -1.69 30.03 22.26
CA GLN A 32 -2.58 30.42 23.35
C GLN A 32 -1.82 30.68 24.65
N VAL A 33 -0.94 29.75 25.05
CA VAL A 33 -0.14 29.84 26.28
C VAL A 33 1.14 30.65 26.03
N THR A 34 0.96 31.96 26.02
CA THR A 34 2.04 32.95 25.90
C THR A 34 2.62 33.34 27.27
N THR A 35 3.85 33.85 27.28
CA THR A 35 4.49 34.34 28.51
C THR A 35 3.64 35.41 29.20
N GLN A 36 3.03 36.33 28.44
CA GLN A 36 2.18 37.39 29.00
C GLN A 36 0.91 36.81 29.62
N LEU A 37 0.24 35.88 28.94
CA LEU A 37 -0.95 35.23 29.48
C LEU A 37 -0.65 34.52 30.82
N VAL A 38 0.49 33.82 30.91
CA VAL A 38 0.90 33.15 32.15
C VAL A 38 1.12 34.17 33.26
N LYS A 39 1.80 35.30 32.97
CA LYS A 39 2.02 36.37 33.94
C LYS A 39 0.70 36.98 34.43
N ASP A 40 -0.22 37.29 33.52
CA ASP A 40 -1.51 37.89 33.86
C ASP A 40 -2.36 36.94 34.72
N THR A 41 -2.40 35.66 34.34
CA THR A 41 -3.12 34.61 35.09
C THR A 41 -2.58 34.49 36.52
N LEU A 42 -1.26 34.42 36.68
CA LEU A 42 -0.64 34.26 37.99
C LEU A 42 -0.70 35.53 38.85
N SER A 43 -0.65 36.72 38.25
CA SER A 43 -0.77 37.99 38.98
C SER A 43 -2.17 38.17 39.58
N TYR A 44 -3.19 37.63 38.91
CA TYR A 44 -4.57 37.67 39.42
C TYR A 44 -4.83 36.61 40.50
N GLN A 45 -4.25 35.41 40.34
CA GLN A 45 -4.55 34.26 41.21
C GLN A 45 -3.60 34.10 42.40
N THR A 46 -2.51 34.87 42.46
CA THR A 46 -1.49 34.74 43.50
C THR A 46 -1.00 36.09 43.99
N ASN A 47 -0.57 36.16 45.25
CA ASN A 47 0.11 37.33 45.82
C ASN A 47 1.64 37.25 45.65
N LYS A 48 2.14 36.53 44.61
CA LYS A 48 3.58 36.37 44.37
C LYS A 48 4.17 37.65 43.77
N SER A 49 5.46 37.88 44.01
CA SER A 49 6.15 39.06 43.45
C SER A 49 6.22 39.00 41.91
N PRO A 50 6.22 40.15 41.22
CA PRO A 50 6.35 40.19 39.75
C PRO A 50 7.59 39.47 39.20
N GLU A 51 8.70 39.47 39.95
CA GLU A 51 9.93 38.78 39.59
C GLU A 51 9.74 37.26 39.62
N THR A 52 9.05 36.76 40.65
CA THR A 52 8.76 35.33 40.80
C THR A 52 7.82 34.87 39.69
N ILE A 53 6.76 35.62 39.42
CA ILE A 53 5.83 35.37 38.32
C ILE A 53 6.57 35.33 36.98
N SER A 54 7.53 36.24 36.77
CA SER A 54 8.33 36.27 35.53
C SER A 54 9.24 35.05 35.37
N LYS A 55 9.79 34.51 36.47
CA LYS A 55 10.56 33.26 36.45
C LYS A 55 9.68 32.05 36.11
N ILE A 56 8.50 31.95 36.75
CA ILE A 56 7.54 30.87 36.48
C ILE A 56 7.06 30.93 35.02
N ALA A 57 6.73 32.13 34.52
CA ALA A 57 6.31 32.30 33.12
C ALA A 57 7.41 31.89 32.13
N SER A 58 8.67 32.21 32.43
CA SER A 58 9.83 31.76 31.64
C SER A 58 10.02 30.25 31.68
N PHE A 59 9.75 29.61 32.82
CA PHE A 59 9.75 28.15 32.95
C PHE A 59 8.65 27.49 32.12
N VAL A 60 7.40 27.97 32.23
CA VAL A 60 6.27 27.43 31.45
C VAL A 60 6.54 27.56 29.95
N CYS A 61 6.99 28.74 29.52
CA CYS A 61 7.15 29.06 28.11
C CYS A 61 8.52 28.72 27.52
N GLY A 62 9.46 28.23 28.33
CA GLY A 62 10.84 27.95 27.97
C GLY A 62 11.05 26.67 27.14
N LYS A 63 12.32 26.30 26.98
CA LYS A 63 12.75 25.04 26.35
C LYS A 63 13.87 24.40 27.20
N PRO A 64 13.61 23.26 27.87
CA PRO A 64 12.33 22.57 28.00
C PRO A 64 11.28 23.46 28.70
N GLY A 65 9.99 23.22 28.40
CA GLY A 65 8.88 24.01 28.93
C GLY A 65 7.80 23.15 29.58
N ALA A 66 6.84 23.81 30.22
CA ALA A 66 5.75 23.18 30.97
C ALA A 66 4.37 23.65 30.49
N ARG A 67 4.21 23.95 29.19
CA ARG A 67 2.95 24.48 28.62
C ARG A 67 1.81 23.47 28.73
N ARG A 68 2.07 22.18 28.49
CA ARG A 68 1.03 21.15 28.64
C ARG A 68 0.62 21.02 30.10
N VAL A 69 1.60 20.99 31.01
CA VAL A 69 1.33 20.95 32.45
C VAL A 69 0.47 22.13 32.89
N PHE A 70 0.84 23.36 32.49
CA PHE A 70 0.07 24.56 32.78
C PHE A 70 -1.36 24.49 32.22
N ALA A 71 -1.53 23.98 30.99
CA ALA A 71 -2.84 23.81 30.39
C ALA A 71 -3.71 22.77 31.10
N VAL A 72 -3.13 21.66 31.59
CA VAL A 72 -3.86 20.70 32.43
C VAL A 72 -4.35 21.37 33.70
N LEU A 73 -3.48 22.11 34.40
CA LEU A 73 -3.85 22.84 35.61
C LEU A 73 -4.94 23.89 35.34
N ALA A 74 -4.87 24.59 34.21
CA ALA A 74 -5.92 25.51 33.80
C ALA A 74 -7.27 24.81 33.57
N CYS A 75 -7.28 23.62 32.94
CA CYS A 75 -8.50 22.81 32.80
C CYS A 75 -9.06 22.29 34.13
N LEU A 76 -8.20 22.12 35.14
CA LEU A 76 -8.60 21.78 36.50
C LEU A 76 -9.00 23.02 37.33
N SER A 77 -9.10 24.20 36.70
CA SER A 77 -9.36 25.50 37.33
C SER A 77 -8.36 25.82 38.46
N ARG A 78 -7.11 25.34 38.34
CA ARG A 78 -6.01 25.55 39.29
C ARG A 78 -4.68 25.98 38.63
N PRO A 79 -4.64 26.94 37.68
CA PRO A 79 -3.38 27.32 37.02
C PRO A 79 -2.34 27.91 37.98
N GLU A 80 -2.75 28.43 39.13
CA GLU A 80 -1.86 28.97 40.17
C GLU A 80 -0.88 27.93 40.73
N ARG A 81 -1.24 26.64 40.66
CA ARG A 81 -0.45 25.52 41.18
C ARG A 81 0.73 25.12 40.32
N ILE A 82 1.00 25.84 39.24
CA ILE A 82 2.20 25.66 38.42
C ILE A 82 3.48 25.97 39.21
N ASP A 83 3.37 26.71 40.32
CA ASP A 83 4.47 26.97 41.26
C ASP A 83 5.08 25.67 41.82
N LEU A 84 4.24 24.72 42.24
CA LEU A 84 4.67 23.41 42.73
C LEU A 84 5.47 22.64 41.68
N PHE A 85 5.06 22.73 40.41
CA PHE A 85 5.76 22.10 39.30
C PHE A 85 7.08 22.82 38.99
N TYR A 86 7.09 24.15 39.08
CA TYR A 86 8.30 24.97 38.92
C TYR A 86 9.36 24.67 39.98
N GLU A 87 8.99 24.56 41.26
CA GLU A 87 9.90 24.26 42.38
C GLU A 87 10.63 22.93 42.23
N HIS A 88 10.00 21.97 41.53
CA HIS A 88 10.57 20.65 41.29
C HIS A 88 11.06 20.45 39.85
N ASN A 89 11.10 21.51 39.03
CA ASN A 89 11.52 21.48 37.63
C ASN A 89 10.72 20.45 36.79
N PHE A 90 9.42 20.35 37.02
CA PHE A 90 8.55 19.41 36.32
C PHE A 90 8.13 19.96 34.95
N VAL A 91 8.76 19.44 33.89
CA VAL A 91 8.53 19.87 32.49
C VAL A 91 7.65 18.89 31.70
N ASP A 92 7.19 19.31 30.51
CA ASP A 92 6.26 18.54 29.67
C ASP A 92 6.79 17.15 29.25
N SER A 93 8.12 16.93 29.24
CA SER A 93 8.73 15.61 28.92
C SER A 93 8.54 14.56 30.01
N ILE A 94 8.06 14.95 31.20
CA ILE A 94 7.70 14.02 32.28
C ILE A 94 6.33 13.37 32.03
N LEU A 95 5.50 13.94 31.16
CA LEU A 95 4.24 13.33 30.73
C LEU A 95 4.50 12.15 29.75
N PRO A 96 3.65 11.11 29.70
CA PRO A 96 2.41 10.96 30.44
C PRO A 96 2.60 10.42 31.87
N LEU A 97 1.71 10.85 32.75
CA LEU A 97 1.53 10.31 34.09
C LEU A 97 0.48 9.19 34.11
N PHE A 98 0.58 8.30 35.08
CA PHE A 98 -0.43 7.29 35.38
C PHE A 98 -0.44 7.00 36.88
N ILE A 99 -1.51 6.38 37.35
CA ILE A 99 -1.60 5.91 38.73
C ILE A 99 -1.39 4.40 38.74
N ASP A 100 -0.45 3.94 39.56
CA ASP A 100 -0.14 2.52 39.72
C ASP A 100 -1.08 1.81 40.70
N GLU A 101 -0.91 0.50 40.86
CA GLU A 101 -1.73 -0.34 41.75
C GLU A 101 -1.61 0.09 43.23
N SER A 102 -0.51 0.75 43.60
CA SER A 102 -0.29 1.31 44.94
C SER A 102 -0.91 2.71 45.09
N LYS A 103 -1.73 3.16 44.13
CA LYS A 103 -2.37 4.47 44.07
C LYS A 103 -1.37 5.63 44.04
N GLN A 104 -0.14 5.39 43.58
CA GLN A 104 0.89 6.41 43.45
C GLN A 104 0.96 6.94 42.01
N VAL A 105 1.17 8.25 41.86
CA VAL A 105 1.40 8.85 40.55
C VAL A 105 2.82 8.52 40.08
N LYS A 106 2.91 7.99 38.86
CA LYS A 106 4.16 7.62 38.19
C LYS A 106 4.23 8.24 36.81
N THR A 107 5.44 8.49 36.35
CA THR A 107 5.74 8.90 34.97
C THR A 107 6.15 7.70 34.13
N ARG A 108 5.87 7.74 32.82
CA ARG A 108 6.41 6.79 31.84
C ARG A 108 7.70 7.26 31.18
N SER A 109 8.22 8.42 31.55
CA SER A 109 9.50 8.91 31.07
C SER A 109 10.62 7.96 31.49
N ALA A 110 11.50 7.64 30.53
CA ALA A 110 12.71 6.86 30.78
C ALA A 110 13.87 7.70 31.36
N GLU A 111 13.75 9.04 31.31
CA GLU A 111 14.79 9.94 31.80
C GLU A 111 15.06 9.80 33.30
N PRO A 112 16.34 9.74 33.73
CA PRO A 112 16.71 9.68 35.13
C PRO A 112 16.14 10.87 35.93
N GLY A 113 15.70 10.60 37.16
CA GLY A 113 15.19 11.64 38.06
C GLY A 113 13.73 12.05 37.83
N HIS A 114 13.14 11.81 36.65
CA HIS A 114 11.73 12.16 36.38
C HIS A 114 10.76 11.44 37.34
N SER A 115 11.06 10.19 37.72
CA SER A 115 10.28 9.44 38.72
C SER A 115 10.30 10.11 40.10
N GLU A 116 11.47 10.60 40.52
CA GLU A 116 11.64 11.26 41.82
C GLU A 116 10.99 12.65 41.83
N ILE A 117 11.13 13.41 40.74
CA ILE A 117 10.42 14.69 40.53
C ILE A 117 8.90 14.48 40.62
N THR A 118 8.39 13.44 39.96
CA THR A 118 6.96 13.09 39.99
C THR A 118 6.50 12.80 41.42
N LYS A 119 7.24 11.98 42.18
CA LYS A 119 6.89 11.69 43.59
C LYS A 119 6.82 12.95 44.44
N ARG A 120 7.76 13.87 44.30
CA ARG A 120 7.81 15.12 45.09
C ARG A 120 6.63 16.03 44.79
N VAL A 121 6.33 16.26 43.51
CA VAL A 121 5.17 17.08 43.10
C VAL A 121 3.86 16.48 43.62
N PHE A 122 3.69 15.15 43.54
CA PHE A 122 2.44 14.50 43.92
C PHE A 122 2.34 14.09 45.40
N ALA A 123 3.38 14.36 46.20
CA ALA A 123 3.34 14.22 47.66
C ALA A 123 2.73 15.46 48.36
N ASP A 124 2.55 16.57 47.64
CA ASP A 124 1.95 17.77 48.20
C ASP A 124 0.51 17.53 48.67
N LYS A 125 0.17 18.15 49.79
CA LYS A 125 -1.16 18.05 50.43
C LYS A 125 -2.29 18.49 49.49
N PHE A 126 -2.02 19.35 48.52
CA PHE A 126 -2.97 19.76 47.47
C PHE A 126 -3.66 18.56 46.80
N TRP A 127 -2.91 17.50 46.48
CA TRP A 127 -3.46 16.32 45.80
C TRP A 127 -4.28 15.42 46.70
N ALA A 128 -4.08 15.50 48.02
CA ALA A 128 -4.84 14.72 49.00
C ALA A 128 -6.16 15.41 49.40
N PHE A 129 -6.16 16.75 49.47
CA PHE A 129 -7.26 17.50 50.08
C PHE A 129 -8.04 18.40 49.13
N VAL A 130 -7.49 18.75 47.96
CA VAL A 130 -8.12 19.74 47.05
C VAL A 130 -8.57 19.12 45.74
N ILE A 131 -7.67 18.39 45.07
CA ILE A 131 -7.99 17.76 43.80
C ILE A 131 -7.38 16.37 43.69
N SER A 132 -8.16 15.42 43.20
CA SER A 132 -7.68 14.06 43.00
C SER A 132 -6.59 14.04 41.90
N PRO A 133 -5.43 13.38 42.13
CA PRO A 133 -4.39 13.25 41.10
C PRO A 133 -4.87 12.48 39.86
N TYR A 134 -5.94 11.67 40.00
CA TYR A 134 -6.60 11.02 38.88
C TYR A 134 -7.10 12.03 37.85
N LEU A 135 -7.63 13.19 38.28
CA LEU A 135 -8.14 14.21 37.37
C LEU A 135 -7.02 14.82 36.53
N PHE A 136 -5.83 15.04 37.10
CA PHE A 136 -4.66 15.47 36.33
C PHE A 136 -4.24 14.41 35.32
N CYS A 137 -4.18 13.16 35.77
CA CYS A 137 -3.78 12.04 34.92
C CYS A 137 -4.77 11.78 33.76
N ASP A 138 -6.06 12.09 33.94
CA ASP A 138 -7.06 11.97 32.89
C ASP A 138 -7.06 13.17 31.92
N ASN A 139 -6.97 14.40 32.47
CA ASN A 139 -7.01 15.62 31.68
C ASN A 139 -5.75 15.86 30.83
N GLN A 140 -4.61 15.24 31.14
CA GLN A 140 -3.41 15.41 30.32
C GLN A 140 -3.58 14.94 28.86
N TRP A 141 -4.40 13.92 28.61
CA TRP A 141 -4.47 13.24 27.32
C TRP A 141 -4.91 14.16 26.18
N GLN A 142 -5.64 15.24 26.48
CA GLN A 142 -6.05 16.25 25.50
C GLN A 142 -4.88 17.06 24.93
N PHE A 143 -3.74 17.11 25.62
CA PHE A 143 -2.54 17.87 25.21
C PHE A 143 -1.39 16.98 24.71
N LEU A 144 -1.59 15.66 24.72
CA LEU A 144 -0.57 14.65 24.41
C LEU A 144 -0.76 14.00 23.03
N GLY A 145 -1.37 14.72 22.09
CA GLY A 145 -1.50 14.26 20.71
C GLY A 145 -0.15 13.83 20.12
N PRO A 146 -0.01 12.58 19.62
CA PRO A 146 1.25 12.10 19.05
C PRO A 146 1.79 12.93 17.90
N VAL A 147 3.11 12.95 17.70
CA VAL A 147 3.76 13.60 16.55
C VAL A 147 4.48 12.56 15.71
N PHE A 148 4.15 12.47 14.43
CA PHE A 148 4.78 11.56 13.48
C PHE A 148 5.99 12.24 12.83
N ASN A 149 7.19 11.69 13.04
CA ASN A 149 8.48 12.28 12.68
C ASN A 149 9.16 11.49 11.55
N GLU A 150 9.98 12.14 10.73
CA GLU A 150 10.64 11.54 9.56
C GLU A 150 11.44 10.27 9.86
N HIS A 151 12.24 10.28 10.91
CA HIS A 151 13.18 9.21 11.21
C HIS A 151 12.56 8.00 11.91
N GLN A 152 11.31 8.09 12.34
CA GLN A 152 10.64 7.02 13.07
C GLN A 152 9.50 6.43 12.25
N PHE A 153 9.48 5.10 12.19
CA PHE A 153 8.45 4.32 11.51
C PHE A 153 7.51 3.66 12.51
N ARG A 154 8.04 3.03 13.56
CA ARG A 154 7.28 2.27 14.57
C ARG A 154 6.98 3.12 15.80
N TYR A 155 5.74 3.06 16.28
CA TYR A 155 5.28 3.78 17.46
C TYR A 155 4.44 2.86 18.36
N SER A 156 4.40 3.19 19.65
CA SER A 156 3.51 2.54 20.62
C SER A 156 2.82 3.62 21.44
N PHE A 157 1.49 3.62 21.41
CA PHE A 157 0.62 4.56 22.08
C PHE A 157 -0.32 3.85 23.05
N ARG A 158 -0.70 4.58 24.10
CA ARG A 158 -1.72 4.13 25.04
C ARG A 158 -3.12 4.32 24.45
N LYS A 159 -4.11 3.56 24.92
CA LYS A 159 -5.51 3.67 24.45
C LYS A 159 -6.09 5.07 24.68
N GLU A 160 -5.59 5.77 25.69
CA GLU A 160 -6.00 7.12 26.08
C GLU A 160 -5.43 8.22 25.18
N HIS A 161 -4.42 7.92 24.33
CA HIS A 161 -3.89 8.93 23.41
C HIS A 161 -4.97 9.38 22.41
N ARG A 162 -5.23 10.68 22.42
CA ARG A 162 -6.12 11.34 21.46
C ARG A 162 -5.34 11.60 20.19
N MET A 163 -5.63 10.84 19.15
CA MET A 163 -4.87 10.86 17.90
C MET A 163 -5.18 12.13 17.10
N PRO A 164 -4.19 12.74 16.43
CA PRO A 164 -4.32 14.04 15.79
C PRO A 164 -4.98 13.97 14.40
N PHE A 165 -5.98 13.10 14.25
CA PHE A 165 -6.70 12.87 13.01
C PHE A 165 -8.02 13.66 13.00
N LEU A 166 -8.20 14.45 11.96
CA LEU A 166 -9.40 15.21 11.66
C LEU A 166 -10.23 14.44 10.64
N GLU A 167 -11.53 14.34 10.89
CA GLU A 167 -12.46 13.62 10.00
C GLU A 167 -12.44 14.20 8.59
N GLN A 168 -12.59 13.31 7.61
CA GLN A 168 -12.71 13.67 6.20
C GLN A 168 -13.93 12.97 5.59
N PRO A 169 -14.65 13.64 4.67
CA PRO A 169 -15.65 12.97 3.84
C PRO A 169 -14.97 11.86 3.03
N GLY A 170 -15.57 10.67 3.01
CA GLY A 170 -15.01 9.53 2.26
C GLY A 170 -15.32 8.14 2.81
N GLY A 171 -15.93 8.04 4.00
CA GLY A 171 -16.31 6.76 4.61
C GLY A 171 -15.12 5.85 4.93
N HIS A 172 -15.43 4.66 5.45
CA HIS A 172 -14.45 3.62 5.71
C HIS A 172 -14.60 2.51 4.66
N ARG A 173 -13.48 2.06 4.10
CA ARG A 173 -13.44 0.83 3.31
C ARG A 173 -13.09 -0.32 4.25
N GLU A 174 -13.93 -1.34 4.28
CA GLU A 174 -13.76 -2.47 5.19
C GLU A 174 -13.52 -3.74 4.39
N SER A 175 -12.47 -4.49 4.77
CA SER A 175 -12.21 -5.84 4.29
C SER A 175 -12.32 -6.82 5.45
N HIS A 176 -12.17 -8.11 5.16
CA HIS A 176 -12.15 -9.14 6.20
C HIS A 176 -11.00 -8.90 7.20
N PHE A 177 -9.86 -8.38 6.74
CA PHE A 177 -8.63 -8.32 7.52
C PHE A 177 -8.27 -6.91 8.03
N SER A 178 -8.92 -5.86 7.52
CA SER A 178 -8.62 -4.48 7.92
C SER A 178 -9.75 -3.52 7.63
N THR A 179 -9.72 -2.37 8.28
CA THR A 179 -10.54 -1.20 7.94
C THR A 179 -9.64 -0.03 7.56
N VAL A 180 -9.91 0.63 6.44
CA VAL A 180 -9.14 1.78 5.95
C VAL A 180 -10.03 3.02 5.96
N GLY A 181 -9.64 4.04 6.70
CA GLY A 181 -10.32 5.35 6.72
C GLY A 181 -9.46 6.45 6.09
N LYS A 182 -10.12 7.46 5.51
CA LYS A 182 -9.50 8.70 5.04
C LYS A 182 -9.48 9.73 6.17
N TRP A 183 -8.33 10.35 6.40
CA TRP A 183 -8.12 11.28 7.51
C TRP A 183 -7.21 12.43 7.11
N SER A 184 -7.38 13.60 7.73
CA SER A 184 -6.36 14.64 7.74
C SER A 184 -5.55 14.55 9.03
N ILE A 185 -4.22 14.67 8.98
CA ILE A 185 -3.40 14.82 10.19
C ILE A 185 -3.13 16.30 10.39
N HIS A 186 -3.45 16.85 11.56
CA HIS A 186 -3.12 18.25 11.85
C HIS A 186 -1.62 18.52 11.64
N GLN A 187 -1.27 19.53 10.84
CA GLN A 187 0.09 19.76 10.33
C GLN A 187 1.18 19.81 11.41
N SER A 188 0.88 20.33 12.61
CA SER A 188 1.84 20.39 13.73
C SER A 188 2.22 19.03 14.29
N HIS A 189 1.42 17.99 14.00
CA HIS A 189 1.64 16.60 14.38
C HIS A 189 2.28 15.78 13.26
N PHE A 190 2.65 16.41 12.15
CA PHE A 190 3.21 15.75 10.97
C PHE A 190 4.54 16.37 10.55
N LYS A 191 5.64 15.86 11.09
CA LYS A 191 7.01 16.30 10.81
C LYS A 191 7.72 15.32 9.88
N LYS A 192 7.18 15.11 8.68
CA LYS A 192 7.77 14.24 7.64
C LYS A 192 8.29 15.09 6.47
N SER A 193 9.30 14.59 5.75
CA SER A 193 9.90 15.29 4.59
C SER A 193 8.91 15.63 3.49
N SER A 194 9.15 16.77 2.84
CA SER A 194 8.51 17.21 1.59
C SER A 194 8.65 16.23 0.42
N LYS A 195 9.54 15.23 0.52
CA LYS A 195 9.66 14.17 -0.49
C LYS A 195 8.47 13.20 -0.52
N LEU A 196 7.66 13.16 0.54
CA LEU A 196 6.37 12.46 0.50
C LEU A 196 5.36 13.34 -0.24
N ARG A 197 4.98 12.93 -1.44
CA ARG A 197 3.86 13.54 -2.17
C ARG A 197 2.56 13.19 -1.46
N LEU A 198 2.08 14.10 -0.62
CA LEU A 198 0.80 13.99 0.05
C LEU A 198 -0.15 15.04 -0.48
N SER A 199 -1.41 14.64 -0.67
CA SER A 199 -2.48 15.61 -0.80
C SER A 199 -2.67 16.34 0.52
N VAL A 200 -3.12 17.59 0.47
CA VAL A 200 -3.50 18.37 1.65
C VAL A 200 -4.96 18.76 1.54
N ASP A 201 -5.62 18.94 2.68
CA ASP A 201 -6.97 19.49 2.73
C ASP A 201 -6.96 21.02 2.56
N THR A 202 -8.14 21.64 2.65
CA THR A 202 -8.32 23.09 2.50
C THR A 202 -7.57 23.91 3.55
N ASN A 203 -7.20 23.31 4.68
CA ASN A 203 -6.46 23.96 5.76
C ASN A 203 -4.95 23.64 5.70
N GLY A 204 -4.49 22.97 4.65
CA GLY A 204 -3.10 22.57 4.47
C GLY A 204 -2.70 21.35 5.32
N HIS A 205 -3.65 20.60 5.88
CA HIS A 205 -3.35 19.39 6.64
C HIS A 205 -3.12 18.19 5.71
N PRO A 206 -2.04 17.41 5.89
CA PRO A 206 -1.80 16.22 5.09
C PRO A 206 -2.93 15.19 5.18
N ILE A 207 -3.42 14.75 4.02
CA ILE A 207 -4.43 13.71 3.90
C ILE A 207 -3.74 12.34 3.82
N VAL A 208 -4.20 11.41 4.66
CA VAL A 208 -3.66 10.07 4.82
C VAL A 208 -4.76 9.01 4.80
N ALA A 209 -4.36 7.78 4.49
CA ALA A 209 -5.15 6.59 4.78
C ALA A 209 -4.67 6.00 6.10
N VAL A 210 -5.58 5.70 7.03
CA VAL A 210 -5.28 4.97 8.26
C VAL A 210 -5.93 3.59 8.16
N LYS A 211 -5.08 2.56 8.06
CA LYS A 211 -5.46 1.15 8.04
C LYS A 211 -5.41 0.60 9.46
N GLU A 212 -6.54 0.20 10.01
CA GLU A 212 -6.66 -0.59 11.24
C GLU A 212 -6.65 -2.07 10.88
N LEU A 213 -5.71 -2.83 11.45
CA LEU A 213 -5.67 -4.28 11.29
C LEU A 213 -6.74 -4.93 12.16
N LYS A 214 -7.46 -5.92 11.64
CA LYS A 214 -8.46 -6.65 12.42
C LYS A 214 -7.86 -7.89 13.07
N ASN A 215 -8.21 -8.13 14.33
CA ASN A 215 -8.03 -9.44 14.93
C ASN A 215 -9.18 -10.35 14.49
N VAL A 216 -8.91 -11.28 13.58
CA VAL A 216 -9.93 -12.20 13.03
C VAL A 216 -9.61 -13.63 13.43
N ASN A 217 -10.26 -14.12 14.49
CA ASN A 217 -10.07 -15.45 15.05
C ASN A 217 -8.59 -15.77 15.34
N MET A 218 -7.82 -14.79 15.82
CA MET A 218 -6.44 -14.97 16.28
C MET A 218 -6.39 -14.73 17.78
N ASN A 219 -5.55 -15.49 18.49
CA ASN A 219 -5.22 -15.10 19.86
C ASN A 219 -4.33 -13.82 19.85
N PRO A 220 -4.17 -13.13 21.00
CA PRO A 220 -3.41 -11.89 21.06
C PRO A 220 -1.98 -12.01 20.50
N ASP A 221 -1.28 -13.11 20.77
CA ASP A 221 0.11 -13.31 20.32
C ASP A 221 0.20 -13.54 18.80
N GLU A 222 -0.76 -14.28 18.23
CA GLU A 222 -0.87 -14.47 16.78
C GLU A 222 -1.16 -13.16 16.06
N TYR A 223 -2.08 -12.35 16.61
CA TYR A 223 -2.42 -11.06 16.04
C TYR A 223 -1.23 -10.10 16.10
N GLU A 224 -0.49 -10.06 17.22
CA GLU A 224 0.74 -9.29 17.34
C GLU A 224 1.81 -9.75 16.33
N ARG A 225 2.07 -11.06 16.23
CA ARG A 225 3.03 -11.60 15.25
C ARG A 225 2.65 -11.25 13.81
N ALA A 226 1.37 -11.32 13.47
CA ALA A 226 0.89 -10.95 12.14
C ALA A 226 1.08 -9.46 11.84
N ALA A 227 0.73 -8.59 12.80
CA ALA A 227 0.92 -7.14 12.69
C ALA A 227 2.40 -6.75 12.58
N GLU A 228 3.26 -7.36 13.38
CA GLU A 228 4.70 -7.13 13.37
C GLU A 228 5.35 -7.60 12.06
N ALA A 229 4.90 -8.74 11.53
CA ALA A 229 5.34 -9.24 10.22
C ALA A 229 4.95 -8.29 9.08
N GLU A 230 3.72 -7.75 9.09
CA GLU A 230 3.29 -6.74 8.11
C GLU A 230 4.14 -5.46 8.23
N ALA A 231 4.41 -5.01 9.46
CA ALA A 231 5.24 -3.83 9.71
C ALA A 231 6.70 -4.01 9.24
N GLU A 232 7.30 -5.20 9.41
CA GLU A 232 8.65 -5.49 8.92
C GLU A 232 8.73 -5.43 7.39
N VAL A 233 7.75 -6.02 6.69
CA VAL A 233 7.67 -5.95 5.22
C VAL A 233 7.53 -4.51 4.74
N LEU A 234 6.66 -3.72 5.38
CA LEU A 234 6.46 -2.32 5.04
C LEU A 234 7.69 -1.46 5.32
N HIS A 235 8.42 -1.76 6.40
CA HIS A 235 9.70 -1.11 6.69
C HIS A 235 10.73 -1.41 5.60
N MET A 236 10.84 -2.67 5.18
CA MET A 236 11.72 -3.07 4.07
C MET A 236 11.39 -2.31 2.78
N ILE A 237 10.11 -2.27 2.39
CA ILE A 237 9.64 -1.57 1.17
C ILE A 237 9.96 -0.07 1.24
N ARG A 238 9.75 0.55 2.41
CA ARG A 238 10.07 1.95 2.65
C ARG A 238 11.55 2.25 2.36
N GLU A 239 12.45 1.36 2.76
CA GLU A 239 13.90 1.50 2.52
C GLU A 239 14.33 1.21 1.07
N MET A 240 13.52 0.48 0.28
CA MET A 240 13.82 0.27 -1.16
C MET A 240 13.74 1.55 -2.00
N LYS A 241 13.04 2.58 -1.52
CA LYS A 241 12.93 3.92 -2.11
C LYS A 241 12.50 3.95 -3.59
N HIS A 242 11.66 3.01 -4.04
CA HIS A 242 11.10 3.05 -5.39
C HIS A 242 9.83 3.95 -5.46
N PRO A 243 9.63 4.76 -6.51
CA PRO A 243 8.46 5.64 -6.61
C PRO A 243 7.14 4.88 -6.83
N HIS A 244 7.15 3.78 -7.58
CA HIS A 244 5.97 2.93 -7.85
C HIS A 244 5.71 1.85 -6.77
N LEU A 245 6.32 1.96 -5.58
CA LEU A 245 6.01 1.14 -4.40
C LEU A 245 5.46 2.04 -3.29
N ILE A 246 4.38 1.60 -2.64
CA ILE A 246 3.77 2.36 -1.55
C ILE A 246 4.75 2.53 -0.40
N LYS A 247 4.80 3.75 0.14
CA LYS A 247 5.65 4.07 1.29
C LYS A 247 4.78 4.30 2.51
N ALA A 248 4.73 3.31 3.40
CA ALA A 248 4.09 3.47 4.69
C ALA A 248 4.74 4.62 5.46
N ILE A 249 3.92 5.50 6.01
CA ILE A 249 4.34 6.70 6.74
C ILE A 249 4.73 6.32 8.17
N ALA A 250 3.89 5.51 8.82
CA ALA A 250 4.07 5.04 10.19
C ALA A 250 3.30 3.75 10.42
N TYR A 251 3.80 2.93 11.34
CA TYR A 251 3.12 1.82 11.97
C TYR A 251 2.99 2.12 13.46
N TYR A 252 1.83 1.89 14.06
CA TYR A 252 1.65 2.12 15.49
C TYR A 252 0.70 1.14 16.16
N LYS A 253 1.05 0.73 17.38
CA LYS A 253 0.15 0.05 18.32
C LYS A 253 -0.57 1.11 19.16
N ARG A 254 -1.88 0.98 19.37
CA ARG A 254 -2.66 1.80 20.30
C ARG A 254 -3.53 0.90 21.18
N GLY A 255 -3.15 0.73 22.45
CA GLY A 255 -3.71 -0.33 23.28
C GLY A 255 -3.41 -1.69 22.66
N ASP A 256 -4.44 -2.50 22.41
CA ASP A 256 -4.32 -3.83 21.81
C ASP A 256 -4.64 -3.86 20.30
N ARG A 257 -4.65 -2.69 19.65
CA ARG A 257 -4.99 -2.54 18.24
C ARG A 257 -3.78 -2.03 17.44
N TYR A 258 -3.66 -2.43 16.19
CA TYR A 258 -2.54 -2.08 15.32
C TYR A 258 -2.98 -1.28 14.09
N PHE A 259 -2.18 -0.29 13.72
CA PHE A 259 -2.49 0.68 12.68
C PHE A 259 -1.31 0.93 11.77
N ILE A 260 -1.61 1.25 10.52
CA ILE A 260 -0.64 1.71 9.54
C ILE A 260 -1.17 2.99 8.88
N ILE A 261 -0.30 3.98 8.73
CA ILE A 261 -0.59 5.23 8.04
C ILE A 261 0.06 5.17 6.65
N PHE A 262 -0.73 5.44 5.61
CA PHE A 262 -0.27 5.55 4.23
C PHE A 262 -0.61 6.91 3.63
N PRO A 263 0.09 7.35 2.57
CA PRO A 263 -0.40 8.40 1.69
C PRO A 263 -1.81 8.07 1.19
N TRP A 264 -2.73 9.04 1.20
CA TRP A 264 -4.04 8.85 0.59
C TRP A 264 -3.95 8.91 -0.94
N ALA A 265 -4.46 7.89 -1.62
CA ALA A 265 -4.55 7.84 -3.07
C ALA A 265 -5.87 8.46 -3.55
N GLY A 266 -5.85 9.76 -3.86
CA GLY A 266 -7.03 10.53 -4.30
C GLY A 266 -7.77 9.93 -5.50
N GLY A 267 -7.03 9.30 -6.42
CA GLY A 267 -7.58 8.69 -7.63
C GLY A 267 -8.20 7.30 -7.41
N GLY A 268 -8.19 6.76 -6.19
CA GLY A 268 -8.64 5.41 -5.90
C GLY A 268 -7.62 4.35 -6.30
N ASN A 269 -8.09 3.16 -6.67
CA ASN A 269 -7.26 2.09 -7.24
C ASN A 269 -7.42 2.01 -8.77
N LEU A 270 -6.61 1.18 -9.43
CA LEU A 270 -6.60 1.05 -10.89
C LEU A 270 -7.93 0.51 -11.44
N ARG A 271 -8.63 -0.34 -10.68
CA ARG A 271 -9.99 -0.78 -11.05
C ARG A 271 -10.96 0.39 -11.07
N ASP A 272 -10.97 1.20 -10.01
CA ASP A 272 -11.79 2.41 -9.89
C ASP A 272 -11.48 3.37 -11.05
N TYR A 273 -10.19 3.48 -11.43
CA TYR A 273 -9.72 4.31 -12.52
C TYR A 273 -10.21 3.82 -13.90
N TRP A 274 -10.11 2.52 -14.18
CA TRP A 274 -10.66 1.93 -15.42
C TRP A 274 -12.19 1.97 -15.47
N GLY A 275 -12.85 2.07 -14.31
CA GLY A 275 -14.29 2.26 -14.21
C GLY A 275 -14.78 3.63 -14.68
N ARG A 276 -13.86 4.56 -14.99
CA ARG A 276 -14.14 5.87 -15.59
C ARG A 276 -13.91 5.81 -17.10
N GLU A 277 -14.60 6.65 -17.85
CA GLU A 277 -14.25 6.84 -19.26
C GLU A 277 -12.82 7.39 -19.39
N PRO A 278 -12.05 7.00 -20.42
CA PRO A 278 -10.71 7.54 -20.63
C PRO A 278 -10.77 9.08 -20.60
N PRO A 279 -9.98 9.73 -19.73
CA PRO A 279 -10.16 11.16 -19.47
C PRO A 279 -9.85 12.01 -20.70
N ARG A 280 -9.03 11.51 -21.64
CA ARG A 280 -8.61 12.23 -22.85
C ARG A 280 -8.68 11.35 -24.08
N LYS A 281 -8.69 12.00 -25.25
CA LYS A 281 -8.49 11.33 -26.54
C LYS A 281 -7.16 10.58 -26.53
N LEU A 282 -7.15 9.39 -27.13
CA LEU A 282 -5.93 8.61 -27.30
C LEU A 282 -4.95 9.37 -28.19
N ASP A 283 -3.83 9.81 -27.62
CA ASP A 283 -2.76 10.53 -28.29
C ASP A 283 -1.38 10.07 -27.78
N ALA A 284 -0.32 10.64 -28.37
CA ALA A 284 1.04 10.22 -28.07
C ALA A 284 1.46 10.47 -26.62
N ASP A 285 0.95 11.52 -25.99
CA ASP A 285 1.29 11.83 -24.59
C ASP A 285 0.58 10.86 -23.65
N PHE A 286 -0.67 10.49 -23.95
CA PHE A 286 -1.41 9.52 -23.17
C PHE A 286 -0.80 8.12 -23.26
N VAL A 287 -0.41 7.68 -24.46
CA VAL A 287 0.30 6.40 -24.65
C VAL A 287 1.67 6.43 -23.96
N ARG A 288 2.40 7.55 -24.05
CA ARG A 288 3.68 7.72 -23.35
C ARG A 288 3.51 7.64 -21.84
N TRP A 289 2.48 8.30 -21.28
CA TRP A 289 2.14 8.18 -19.87
C TRP A 289 1.85 6.72 -19.50
N ALA A 290 0.96 6.05 -20.24
CA ALA A 290 0.55 4.68 -19.97
C ALA A 290 1.76 3.74 -19.92
N LEU A 291 2.57 3.70 -20.98
CA LEU A 291 3.77 2.86 -21.02
C LEU A 291 4.78 3.26 -19.93
N GLY A 292 4.93 4.56 -19.65
CA GLY A 292 5.74 5.05 -18.54
C GLY A 292 5.31 4.48 -17.19
N GLN A 293 4.00 4.45 -16.91
CA GLN A 293 3.47 3.84 -15.68
C GLN A 293 3.72 2.33 -15.65
N LEU A 294 3.45 1.60 -16.75
CA LEU A 294 3.69 0.16 -16.81
C LEU A 294 5.19 -0.18 -16.61
N CYS A 295 6.09 0.57 -17.25
CA CYS A 295 7.52 0.42 -17.03
C CYS A 295 7.92 0.72 -15.58
N GLY A 296 7.29 1.71 -14.96
CA GLY A 296 7.46 2.03 -13.55
C GLY A 296 7.03 0.91 -12.60
N LEU A 297 5.87 0.29 -12.85
CA LEU A 297 5.40 -0.88 -12.11
C LEU A 297 6.33 -2.08 -12.30
N ALA A 298 6.83 -2.30 -13.53
CA ALA A 298 7.82 -3.32 -13.80
C ALA A 298 9.14 -3.08 -13.04
N GLY A 299 9.59 -1.83 -12.95
CA GLY A 299 10.76 -1.44 -12.15
C GLY A 299 10.56 -1.67 -10.66
N ALA A 300 9.37 -1.37 -10.13
CA ALA A 300 9.00 -1.65 -8.74
C ALA A 300 9.06 -3.15 -8.43
N MET A 301 8.47 -3.97 -9.29
CA MET A 301 8.54 -5.43 -9.18
C MET A 301 9.97 -5.94 -9.26
N ASN A 302 10.76 -5.43 -10.21
CA ASN A 302 12.15 -5.82 -10.34
C ASN A 302 12.94 -5.51 -9.06
N LYS A 303 12.70 -4.34 -8.46
CA LYS A 303 13.31 -3.96 -7.17
C LYS A 303 12.90 -4.91 -6.04
N LEU A 304 11.62 -5.26 -5.96
CA LEU A 304 11.09 -6.20 -4.97
C LEU A 304 11.71 -7.60 -5.14
N HIS A 305 11.79 -8.09 -6.37
CA HIS A 305 12.35 -9.41 -6.69
C HIS A 305 13.87 -9.44 -6.59
N SER A 306 14.58 -8.31 -6.63
CA SER A 306 16.03 -8.27 -6.51
C SER A 306 16.55 -8.32 -5.07
N THR A 307 15.68 -8.32 -4.07
CA THR A 307 16.12 -8.40 -2.67
C THR A 307 16.71 -9.78 -2.36
N LYS A 308 17.70 -9.80 -1.46
CA LYS A 308 18.36 -11.03 -0.99
C LYS A 308 17.39 -12.02 -0.34
N ASP A 309 16.26 -11.54 0.19
CA ASP A 309 15.16 -12.40 0.63
C ASP A 309 14.46 -13.01 -0.61
N SER A 310 14.74 -14.29 -0.85
CA SER A 310 14.14 -15.09 -1.94
C SER A 310 12.62 -15.14 -1.87
N ALA A 311 12.03 -14.85 -0.70
CA ALA A 311 10.60 -14.85 -0.49
C ALA A 311 9.93 -13.47 -0.71
N CYS A 312 10.68 -12.42 -1.07
CA CYS A 312 10.09 -11.11 -1.38
C CYS A 312 9.43 -11.11 -2.76
N ARG A 313 8.14 -11.42 -2.77
CA ARG A 313 7.20 -11.33 -3.89
C ARG A 313 5.93 -10.65 -3.39
N HIS A 314 5.15 -10.10 -4.29
CA HIS A 314 3.87 -9.51 -3.92
C HIS A 314 2.84 -10.60 -3.56
N GLY A 315 2.63 -11.56 -4.47
CA GLY A 315 1.77 -12.73 -4.28
C GLY A 315 0.27 -12.48 -4.30
N ASP A 316 -0.19 -11.26 -4.58
CA ASP A 316 -1.61 -10.87 -4.72
C ASP A 316 -1.70 -9.61 -5.61
N LEU A 317 -0.99 -9.58 -6.74
CA LEU A 317 -1.08 -8.44 -7.67
C LEU A 317 -2.43 -8.48 -8.38
N LYS A 318 -3.16 -7.38 -8.27
CA LYS A 318 -4.45 -7.13 -8.92
C LYS A 318 -4.67 -5.62 -9.07
N PRO A 319 -5.58 -5.16 -9.95
CA PRO A 319 -5.84 -3.74 -10.15
C PRO A 319 -6.24 -3.00 -8.87
N GLU A 320 -6.91 -3.68 -7.93
CA GLU A 320 -7.31 -3.11 -6.64
C GLU A 320 -6.11 -2.78 -5.74
N ASN A 321 -4.97 -3.46 -5.95
CA ASN A 321 -3.71 -3.26 -5.23
C ASN A 321 -2.74 -2.31 -5.96
N ILE A 322 -3.18 -1.64 -7.04
CA ILE A 322 -2.43 -0.57 -7.71
C ILE A 322 -3.18 0.75 -7.46
N LEU A 323 -2.59 1.63 -6.67
CA LEU A 323 -3.18 2.90 -6.26
C LEU A 323 -2.89 4.00 -7.27
N CYS A 324 -3.86 4.88 -7.49
CA CYS A 324 -3.78 6.02 -8.39
C CYS A 324 -3.60 7.32 -7.58
N PHE A 325 -2.40 7.89 -7.64
CA PHE A 325 -2.10 9.19 -7.04
C PHE A 325 -2.30 10.30 -8.06
N GLU A 326 -3.34 11.11 -7.86
CA GLU A 326 -3.59 12.28 -8.70
C GLU A 326 -2.48 13.31 -8.55
N ASN A 327 -2.20 14.04 -9.63
CA ASN A 327 -1.22 15.11 -9.59
C ASN A 327 -1.86 16.36 -8.96
N THR A 328 -1.62 16.55 -7.67
CA THR A 328 -2.22 17.63 -6.88
C THR A 328 -1.74 19.03 -7.28
N THR A 329 -0.70 19.15 -8.11
CA THR A 329 -0.18 20.44 -8.58
C THR A 329 -0.75 20.88 -9.93
N SER A 330 -1.50 20.03 -10.62
CA SER A 330 -2.13 20.37 -11.89
C SER A 330 -3.62 20.62 -11.68
N SER A 331 -4.08 21.82 -12.04
CA SER A 331 -5.50 22.12 -12.21
C SER A 331 -6.08 21.52 -13.52
N ASP A 332 -5.29 20.73 -14.23
CA ASP A 332 -5.67 20.08 -15.47
C ASP A 332 -6.60 18.89 -15.17
N PRO A 333 -7.89 18.92 -15.58
CA PRO A 333 -8.80 17.80 -15.41
C PRO A 333 -8.37 16.55 -16.21
N PHE A 334 -7.45 16.71 -17.16
CA PHE A 334 -6.86 15.62 -17.95
C PHE A 334 -5.52 15.12 -17.41
N SER A 335 -5.12 15.58 -16.23
CA SER A 335 -3.91 15.12 -15.57
C SER A 335 -4.01 13.64 -15.21
N GLN A 336 -2.96 12.90 -15.53
CA GLN A 336 -2.97 11.46 -15.41
C GLN A 336 -2.39 11.02 -14.06
N PRO A 337 -2.97 10.01 -13.40
CA PRO A 337 -2.49 9.58 -12.10
C PRO A 337 -1.12 8.90 -12.19
N PHE A 338 -0.40 8.94 -11.08
CA PHE A 338 0.80 8.16 -10.87
C PHE A 338 0.44 6.83 -10.19
N LEU A 339 0.81 5.69 -10.79
CA LEU A 339 0.43 4.36 -10.33
C LEU A 339 1.43 3.84 -9.29
N VAL A 340 0.94 3.28 -8.19
CA VAL A 340 1.79 2.80 -7.10
C VAL A 340 1.28 1.45 -6.61
N ILE A 341 2.16 0.44 -6.57
CA ILE A 341 1.83 -0.88 -6.02
C ILE A 341 1.69 -0.77 -4.50
N ALA A 342 0.58 -1.26 -3.96
CA ALA A 342 0.27 -1.32 -2.53
C ALA A 342 0.03 -2.76 -2.06
N ASP A 343 -0.16 -2.96 -0.75
CA ASP A 343 -0.52 -4.27 -0.16
C ASP A 343 0.47 -5.42 -0.47
N VAL A 344 1.75 -5.06 -0.64
CA VAL A 344 2.85 -6.02 -0.84
C VAL A 344 3.02 -6.89 0.41
N GLY A 345 3.15 -8.20 0.20
CA GLY A 345 3.52 -9.14 1.27
C GLY A 345 2.36 -9.60 2.16
N LEU A 346 1.12 -9.15 1.89
CA LEU A 346 -0.07 -9.73 2.52
C LEU A 346 -0.16 -11.24 2.26
N ALA A 347 0.35 -11.73 1.13
CA ALA A 347 0.40 -13.17 0.86
C ALA A 347 1.18 -13.96 1.91
N LYS A 348 2.31 -13.45 2.46
CA LYS A 348 3.08 -14.13 3.52
C LYS A 348 2.29 -14.19 4.84
N VAL A 349 1.69 -13.08 5.24
CA VAL A 349 0.85 -12.96 6.46
C VAL A 349 -0.42 -13.81 6.33
N HIS A 350 -1.02 -13.86 5.14
CA HIS A 350 -2.13 -14.76 4.84
C HIS A 350 -1.71 -16.21 4.83
N THR A 351 -0.53 -16.62 4.34
CA THR A 351 -0.09 -18.02 4.51
C THR A 351 -0.02 -18.41 5.98
N LEU A 352 0.51 -17.57 6.88
CA LEU A 352 0.49 -17.88 8.32
C LEU A 352 -0.94 -18.00 8.88
N ALA A 353 -1.87 -17.14 8.45
CA ALA A 353 -3.28 -17.19 8.87
C ALA A 353 -4.11 -18.29 8.18
N THR A 354 -3.68 -18.77 7.01
CA THR A 354 -4.41 -19.73 6.16
C THR A 354 -3.82 -21.15 6.28
N GLU A 355 -2.55 -21.30 6.65
CA GLU A 355 -1.94 -22.58 7.03
C GLU A 355 -2.56 -23.16 8.30
N MET A 356 -3.24 -22.33 9.10
CA MET A 356 -4.08 -22.74 10.23
C MET A 356 -5.56 -22.97 9.86
N ARG A 357 -5.94 -22.84 8.58
CA ARG A 357 -7.33 -22.99 8.12
C ARG A 357 -7.42 -23.90 6.91
N ASN A 358 -7.68 -25.17 7.18
CA ASN A 358 -8.41 -25.99 6.22
C ASN A 358 -9.80 -25.33 6.02
N GLU A 359 -10.08 -24.97 4.76
CA GLU A 359 -11.42 -24.96 4.14
C GLU A 359 -12.28 -23.67 4.03
N ALA A 360 -11.92 -22.47 4.50
CA ALA A 360 -12.93 -21.36 4.51
C ALA A 360 -12.58 -19.96 3.96
N THR A 361 -11.39 -19.67 3.41
CA THR A 361 -11.04 -18.29 2.94
C THR A 361 -11.14 -18.06 1.43
N ARG A 362 -11.86 -18.93 0.70
CA ARG A 362 -12.18 -18.72 -0.72
C ARG A 362 -13.36 -17.76 -0.91
N THR A 363 -13.28 -16.54 -0.37
CA THR A 363 -14.11 -15.41 -0.83
C THR A 363 -13.58 -14.98 -2.21
N MET A 364 -13.85 -15.78 -3.24
CA MET A 364 -14.96 -15.71 -4.20
C MET A 364 -14.77 -14.57 -5.22
N ASN A 365 -14.29 -15.00 -6.38
CA ASN A 365 -14.15 -14.33 -7.67
C ASN A 365 -12.96 -13.38 -7.88
N GLY A 366 -12.76 -12.31 -7.09
CA GLY A 366 -11.77 -11.25 -7.43
C GLY A 366 -10.29 -11.66 -7.40
N THR A 367 -9.84 -12.27 -6.29
CA THR A 367 -8.42 -12.64 -6.06
C THR A 367 -7.93 -13.75 -6.99
N VAL A 368 -8.82 -14.66 -7.41
CA VAL A 368 -8.44 -15.85 -8.19
C VAL A 368 -8.15 -15.51 -9.67
N MET A 369 -8.67 -14.38 -10.18
CA MET A 369 -8.58 -14.03 -11.61
C MET A 369 -7.14 -13.83 -12.10
N TYR A 370 -6.29 -13.28 -11.23
CA TYR A 370 -4.90 -12.90 -11.53
C TYR A 370 -3.88 -13.97 -11.13
N GLU A 371 -4.34 -15.09 -10.58
CA GLU A 371 -3.46 -16.18 -10.22
C GLU A 371 -2.97 -16.91 -11.48
N PRO A 372 -1.72 -17.38 -11.49
CA PRO A 372 -1.18 -18.14 -12.59
C PRO A 372 -1.62 -19.62 -12.56
N PRO A 373 -1.51 -20.36 -13.68
CA PRO A 373 -1.94 -21.75 -13.74
C PRO A 373 -1.27 -22.66 -12.72
N GLU A 374 0.02 -22.47 -12.46
CA GLU A 374 0.74 -23.26 -11.48
C GLU A 374 0.22 -23.08 -10.04
N ALA A 375 -0.46 -21.96 -9.75
CA ALA A 375 -1.08 -21.75 -8.44
C ALA A 375 -2.27 -22.68 -8.21
N VAL A 376 -2.95 -23.12 -9.28
CA VAL A 376 -4.06 -24.08 -9.24
C VAL A 376 -3.56 -25.52 -9.40
N LEU A 377 -2.64 -25.75 -10.33
CA LEU A 377 -2.13 -27.08 -10.64
C LEU A 377 -1.23 -27.67 -9.55
N LEU A 378 -0.49 -26.83 -8.82
CA LEU A 378 0.47 -27.28 -7.79
C LEU A 378 -0.06 -27.13 -6.36
N LEU A 379 -1.37 -26.88 -6.17
CA LEU A 379 -1.99 -26.70 -4.86
C LEU A 379 -1.68 -27.84 -3.87
N THR A 380 -1.49 -29.05 -4.36
CA THR A 380 -1.26 -30.25 -3.54
C THR A 380 0.18 -30.38 -3.03
N LYS A 381 1.15 -29.64 -3.59
CA LYS A 381 2.58 -29.85 -3.31
C LYS A 381 3.17 -28.95 -2.21
N LYS A 382 2.40 -28.02 -1.61
CA LYS A 382 2.86 -27.03 -0.61
C LYS A 382 4.21 -26.33 -0.97
N LEU A 383 4.49 -26.18 -2.26
CA LEU A 383 5.76 -25.63 -2.72
C LEU A 383 5.79 -24.10 -2.59
N PRO A 384 6.95 -23.50 -2.24
CA PRO A 384 7.14 -22.07 -2.34
C PRO A 384 6.82 -21.57 -3.75
N ARG A 385 5.86 -20.66 -3.86
CA ARG A 385 5.45 -20.11 -5.15
C ARG A 385 6.56 -19.19 -5.71
N SER A 386 6.85 -19.34 -6.99
CA SER A 386 7.90 -18.57 -7.69
C SER A 386 7.61 -17.08 -7.79
N ARG A 387 8.65 -16.24 -7.89
CA ARG A 387 8.54 -14.81 -8.25
C ARG A 387 7.86 -14.59 -9.61
N ARG A 388 7.94 -15.57 -10.51
CA ARG A 388 7.23 -15.57 -11.79
C ARG A 388 5.70 -15.60 -11.64
N TYR A 389 5.18 -15.89 -10.44
CA TYR A 389 3.77 -15.69 -10.10
C TYR A 389 3.35 -14.24 -10.38
N ASP A 390 4.09 -13.27 -9.83
CA ASP A 390 3.78 -11.85 -9.97
C ASP A 390 3.87 -11.39 -11.45
N VAL A 391 4.74 -12.01 -12.25
CA VAL A 391 4.91 -11.71 -13.68
C VAL A 391 3.67 -12.08 -14.48
N TRP A 392 3.00 -13.18 -14.14
CA TRP A 392 1.72 -13.52 -14.76
C TRP A 392 0.61 -12.57 -14.32
N SER A 393 0.52 -12.31 -13.01
CA SER A 393 -0.50 -11.43 -12.46
C SER A 393 -0.42 -10.04 -13.09
N ILE A 394 0.77 -9.46 -13.20
CA ILE A 394 0.96 -8.18 -13.88
C ILE A 394 0.77 -8.26 -15.40
N GLY A 395 1.05 -9.42 -16.02
CA GLY A 395 0.73 -9.68 -17.43
C GLY A 395 -0.77 -9.59 -17.71
N CYS A 396 -1.61 -10.12 -16.82
CA CYS A 396 -3.06 -9.99 -16.90
C CYS A 396 -3.49 -8.51 -16.79
N ILE A 397 -2.93 -7.79 -15.80
CA ILE A 397 -3.19 -6.36 -15.58
C ILE A 397 -2.78 -5.53 -16.80
N TYR A 398 -1.62 -5.79 -17.40
CA TYR A 398 -1.15 -5.06 -18.58
C TYR A 398 -2.02 -5.32 -19.81
N PHE A 399 -2.56 -6.53 -19.95
CA PHE A 399 -3.47 -6.85 -21.04
C PHE A 399 -4.81 -6.11 -20.88
N GLU A 400 -5.40 -6.12 -19.68
CA GLU A 400 -6.60 -5.32 -19.38
C GLU A 400 -6.35 -3.83 -19.58
N PHE A 401 -5.19 -3.32 -19.13
CA PHE A 401 -4.78 -1.93 -19.34
C PHE A 401 -4.77 -1.60 -20.83
N LEU A 402 -4.22 -2.50 -21.66
CA LEU A 402 -4.11 -2.31 -23.10
C LEU A 402 -5.49 -2.25 -23.77
N ILE A 403 -6.41 -3.13 -23.39
CA ILE A 403 -7.79 -3.12 -23.87
C ILE A 403 -8.48 -1.81 -23.49
N TRP A 404 -8.38 -1.40 -22.22
CA TRP A 404 -8.95 -0.15 -21.75
C TRP A 404 -8.35 1.07 -22.45
N LEU A 405 -7.04 1.09 -22.66
CA LEU A 405 -6.33 2.18 -23.34
C LEU A 405 -6.77 2.33 -24.80
N LEU A 406 -6.97 1.21 -25.51
CA LEU A 406 -7.28 1.22 -26.93
C LEU A 406 -8.77 1.37 -27.25
N TYR A 407 -9.64 0.87 -26.36
CA TYR A 407 -11.06 0.68 -26.64
C TYR A 407 -12.01 1.16 -25.53
N GLY A 408 -11.49 1.57 -24.37
CA GLY A 408 -12.27 2.14 -23.27
C GLY A 408 -12.93 1.11 -22.34
N LYS A 409 -13.72 1.62 -21.40
CA LYS A 409 -14.33 0.86 -20.30
C LYS A 409 -15.28 -0.24 -20.77
N ALA A 410 -16.17 0.09 -21.70
CA ALA A 410 -17.19 -0.86 -22.19
C ALA A 410 -16.56 -2.13 -22.76
N GLU A 411 -15.42 -1.97 -23.42
CA GLU A 411 -14.69 -3.03 -24.10
C GLU A 411 -13.86 -3.87 -23.13
N LEU A 412 -13.30 -3.24 -22.08
CA LEU A 412 -12.71 -3.97 -20.95
C LEU A 412 -13.76 -4.83 -20.22
N LEU A 413 -14.98 -4.32 -20.02
CA LEU A 413 -16.07 -5.09 -19.41
C LEU A 413 -16.44 -6.29 -20.28
N ARG A 414 -16.58 -6.09 -21.60
CA ARG A 414 -16.88 -7.18 -22.54
C ARG A 414 -15.78 -8.24 -22.54
N PHE A 415 -14.51 -7.84 -22.53
CA PHE A 415 -13.40 -8.79 -22.38
C PHE A 415 -13.57 -9.67 -21.13
N GLY A 416 -13.95 -9.07 -19.99
CA GLY A 416 -14.24 -9.80 -18.76
C GLY A 416 -15.37 -10.82 -18.92
N ASP A 417 -16.42 -10.48 -19.67
CA ASP A 417 -17.54 -11.38 -19.96
C ASP A 417 -17.11 -12.51 -20.91
N ASP A 418 -16.37 -12.20 -21.98
CA ASP A 418 -15.89 -13.16 -22.98
C ASP A 418 -14.97 -14.25 -22.39
N ILE A 419 -14.26 -13.95 -21.30
CA ILE A 419 -13.38 -14.91 -20.61
C ILE A 419 -14.03 -15.56 -19.38
N THR A 420 -15.27 -15.20 -19.06
CA THR A 420 -16.00 -15.79 -17.93
C THR A 420 -16.32 -17.24 -18.25
N HIS A 421 -15.77 -18.16 -17.45
CA HIS A 421 -16.00 -19.58 -17.63
C HIS A 421 -17.51 -19.90 -17.44
N PRO A 422 -18.13 -20.69 -18.34
CA PRO A 422 -19.59 -20.85 -18.35
C PRO A 422 -20.15 -21.48 -17.08
N VAL A 423 -19.42 -22.43 -16.48
CA VAL A 423 -19.87 -23.18 -15.29
C VAL A 423 -19.51 -22.46 -13.99
N ASN A 424 -18.22 -22.37 -13.66
CA ASN A 424 -17.76 -21.82 -12.38
C ASN A 424 -17.65 -20.28 -12.35
N ARG A 425 -17.98 -19.59 -13.46
CA ARG A 425 -17.96 -18.13 -13.60
C ARG A 425 -16.60 -17.47 -13.31
N THR A 426 -15.50 -18.21 -13.30
CA THR A 426 -14.17 -17.63 -13.09
C THR A 426 -13.70 -16.85 -14.32
N ARG A 427 -13.02 -15.73 -14.09
CA ARG A 427 -12.43 -14.87 -15.13
C ARG A 427 -10.91 -15.05 -15.23
N GLN A 428 -10.40 -16.23 -14.88
CA GLN A 428 -8.99 -16.56 -15.08
C GLN A 428 -8.63 -16.54 -16.57
N PHE A 429 -7.38 -16.22 -16.89
CA PHE A 429 -6.90 -16.11 -18.28
C PHE A 429 -6.60 -17.47 -18.94
N PHE A 430 -6.75 -18.56 -18.19
CA PHE A 430 -6.42 -19.92 -18.61
C PHE A 430 -7.54 -20.88 -18.25
N ASP A 431 -7.58 -22.00 -18.96
CA ASP A 431 -8.35 -23.19 -18.61
C ASP A 431 -7.40 -24.28 -18.10
N VAL A 432 -7.91 -25.11 -17.18
CA VAL A 432 -7.23 -26.32 -16.72
C VAL A 432 -7.94 -27.52 -17.33
N HIS A 433 -7.16 -28.38 -17.98
CA HIS A 433 -7.61 -29.63 -18.58
C HIS A 433 -7.08 -30.80 -17.75
N GLY A 434 -7.93 -31.77 -17.43
CA GLY A 434 -7.60 -32.90 -16.56
C GLY A 434 -7.65 -32.57 -15.05
N SER A 435 -7.34 -33.56 -14.21
CA SER A 435 -7.41 -33.44 -12.75
C SER A 435 -6.15 -33.95 -12.07
N GLY A 436 -5.66 -33.23 -11.05
CA GLY A 436 -4.52 -33.68 -10.23
C GLY A 436 -3.17 -33.51 -10.93
N VAL A 437 -2.26 -34.49 -10.74
CA VAL A 437 -0.86 -34.46 -11.23
C VAL A 437 -0.77 -34.69 -12.76
N THR A 438 -1.89 -34.84 -13.46
CA THR A 438 -1.95 -34.92 -14.94
C THR A 438 -2.57 -33.69 -15.57
N GLY A 439 -2.92 -32.68 -14.76
CA GLY A 439 -3.53 -31.44 -15.23
C GLY A 439 -2.58 -30.62 -16.11
N ALA A 440 -3.06 -30.20 -17.28
CA ALA A 440 -2.40 -29.22 -18.14
C ALA A 440 -3.21 -27.92 -18.13
N ALA A 441 -2.57 -26.80 -18.47
CA ALA A 441 -3.26 -25.52 -18.64
C ALA A 441 -3.02 -24.96 -20.03
N SER A 442 -4.01 -24.24 -20.55
CA SER A 442 -3.92 -23.47 -21.81
C SER A 442 -4.51 -22.07 -21.63
N ILE A 443 -4.06 -21.10 -22.41
CA ILE A 443 -4.72 -19.78 -22.46
C ILE A 443 -6.14 -19.96 -22.97
N LYS A 444 -7.10 -19.24 -22.38
CA LYS A 444 -8.50 -19.30 -22.81
C LYS A 444 -8.66 -18.86 -24.26
N PRO A 445 -9.54 -19.50 -25.05
CA PRO A 445 -9.84 -19.05 -26.42
C PRO A 445 -10.27 -17.59 -26.50
N GLY A 446 -11.07 -17.10 -25.53
CA GLY A 446 -11.47 -15.69 -25.45
C GLY A 446 -10.28 -14.74 -25.34
N VAL A 447 -9.31 -15.06 -24.48
CA VAL A 447 -8.07 -14.26 -24.35
C VAL A 447 -7.29 -14.24 -25.66
N GLN A 448 -7.12 -15.40 -26.30
CA GLN A 448 -6.41 -15.50 -27.58
C GLN A 448 -7.10 -14.68 -28.69
N LYS A 449 -8.43 -14.73 -28.79
CA LYS A 449 -9.20 -13.92 -29.74
C LYS A 449 -8.95 -12.42 -29.57
N TRP A 450 -8.91 -11.94 -28.32
CA TRP A 450 -8.59 -10.53 -28.02
C TRP A 450 -7.14 -10.17 -28.37
N MET A 451 -6.17 -11.06 -28.11
CA MET A 451 -4.79 -10.86 -28.53
C MET A 451 -4.72 -10.69 -30.06
N ASP A 452 -5.39 -11.56 -30.81
CA ASP A 452 -5.41 -11.54 -32.28
C ASP A 452 -6.23 -10.39 -32.86
N TRP A 453 -7.20 -9.86 -32.11
CA TRP A 453 -7.89 -8.62 -32.44
C TRP A 453 -6.93 -7.43 -32.38
N ILE A 454 -6.22 -7.25 -31.26
CA ILE A 454 -5.26 -6.14 -31.11
C ILE A 454 -4.11 -6.26 -32.12
N ARG A 455 -3.66 -7.49 -32.44
CA ARG A 455 -2.65 -7.70 -33.50
C ARG A 455 -3.09 -7.23 -34.88
N ARG A 456 -4.39 -7.27 -35.17
CA ARG A 456 -4.97 -6.82 -36.45
C ARG A 456 -5.43 -5.36 -36.42
N ASP A 457 -5.38 -4.70 -35.27
CA ASP A 457 -5.71 -3.29 -35.16
C ASP A 457 -4.74 -2.46 -36.02
N PRO A 458 -5.22 -1.71 -37.02
CA PRO A 458 -4.37 -0.95 -37.93
C PRO A 458 -3.59 0.18 -37.23
N ARG A 459 -3.97 0.54 -36.00
CA ARG A 459 -3.24 1.47 -35.14
C ARG A 459 -1.99 0.82 -34.52
N CYS A 460 -1.89 -0.51 -34.53
CA CYS A 460 -0.87 -1.30 -33.85
C CYS A 460 0.01 -2.15 -34.80
N PRO A 461 0.60 -1.60 -35.88
CA PRO A 461 1.49 -2.36 -36.75
C PRO A 461 2.79 -2.77 -36.03
N PRO A 462 3.53 -3.78 -36.53
CA PRO A 462 4.74 -4.33 -35.88
C PRO A 462 5.76 -3.31 -35.38
N ASN A 463 5.93 -2.17 -36.08
CA ASN A 463 6.89 -1.13 -35.71
C ASN A 463 6.32 -0.05 -34.77
N THR A 464 5.46 -0.42 -33.83
CA THR A 464 4.90 0.48 -32.82
C THR A 464 5.15 0.03 -31.40
N ALA A 465 5.21 0.98 -30.46
CA ALA A 465 5.38 0.70 -29.04
C ALA A 465 4.22 -0.14 -28.48
N ILE A 466 2.97 0.18 -28.86
CA ILE A 466 1.79 -0.60 -28.49
C ILE A 466 1.88 -2.06 -28.96
N ARG A 467 2.32 -2.29 -30.21
CA ARG A 467 2.47 -3.66 -30.71
C ARG A 467 3.58 -4.42 -29.99
N LYS A 468 4.71 -3.79 -29.71
CA LYS A 468 5.79 -4.41 -28.92
C LYS A 468 5.36 -4.74 -27.50
N LEU A 469 4.56 -3.88 -26.86
CA LEU A 469 3.94 -4.16 -25.55
C LEU A 469 3.03 -5.39 -25.62
N LEU A 470 2.16 -5.48 -26.63
CA LEU A 470 1.31 -6.65 -26.83
C LEU A 470 2.14 -7.93 -26.97
N GLU A 471 3.19 -7.91 -27.80
CA GLU A 471 4.02 -9.12 -27.98
C GLU A 471 4.79 -9.50 -26.71
N LEU A 472 5.26 -8.52 -25.92
CA LEU A 472 5.82 -8.80 -24.59
C LEU A 472 4.80 -9.52 -23.70
N ILE A 473 3.57 -9.01 -23.62
CA ILE A 473 2.50 -9.61 -22.82
C ILE A 473 2.24 -11.05 -23.28
N CYS A 474 2.04 -11.27 -24.58
CA CYS A 474 1.64 -12.56 -25.14
C CYS A 474 2.76 -13.61 -25.07
N THR A 475 4.00 -13.21 -25.37
CA THR A 475 5.10 -14.16 -25.57
C THR A 475 5.98 -14.36 -24.35
N ARG A 476 5.90 -13.46 -23.35
CA ARG A 476 6.77 -13.49 -22.16
C ARG A 476 6.04 -13.45 -20.83
N LEU A 477 4.92 -12.72 -20.71
CA LEU A 477 4.22 -12.55 -19.42
C LEU A 477 3.12 -13.59 -19.21
N LEU A 478 2.24 -13.75 -20.20
CA LEU A 478 1.14 -14.73 -20.19
C LEU A 478 1.59 -16.10 -20.73
N VAL A 479 2.73 -16.58 -20.23
CA VAL A 479 3.32 -17.87 -20.60
C VAL A 479 3.10 -18.87 -19.48
N ILE A 480 2.60 -20.06 -19.84
CA ILE A 480 2.25 -21.11 -18.87
C ILE A 480 3.49 -21.81 -18.30
N LYS A 481 4.54 -21.99 -19.11
CA LYS A 481 5.78 -22.66 -18.68
C LYS A 481 6.64 -21.74 -17.82
N VAL A 482 6.96 -22.17 -16.59
CA VAL A 482 7.64 -21.32 -15.59
C VAL A 482 9.17 -21.42 -15.60
N SER A 483 9.78 -22.59 -15.84
CA SER A 483 11.25 -22.73 -15.91
C SER A 483 11.71 -24.05 -16.55
N LYS A 484 12.97 -24.07 -17.02
CA LYS A 484 13.69 -25.29 -17.42
C LYS A 484 13.99 -26.14 -16.19
N LEU A 485 13.62 -27.42 -16.20
CA LEU A 485 14.14 -28.38 -15.22
C LEU A 485 15.61 -28.64 -15.57
N THR A 486 16.56 -28.26 -14.72
CA THR A 486 17.95 -28.70 -14.84
C THR A 486 18.04 -30.15 -14.36
N ARG A 487 18.10 -31.11 -15.28
CA ARG A 487 18.57 -32.46 -14.95
C ARG A 487 20.05 -32.36 -14.57
N LYS A 488 20.37 -32.51 -13.29
CA LYS A 488 21.74 -32.87 -12.89
C LYS A 488 21.92 -34.34 -13.24
N GLU A 489 22.74 -34.62 -14.25
CA GLU A 489 23.26 -35.96 -14.47
C GLU A 489 24.15 -36.32 -13.28
N SER A 490 23.74 -37.33 -12.53
CA SER A 490 24.54 -37.94 -11.48
C SER A 490 25.59 -38.85 -12.12
N SER A 491 26.77 -38.32 -12.42
CA SER A 491 27.99 -39.13 -12.55
C SER A 491 28.62 -39.25 -11.16
N GLY A 492 28.56 -40.43 -10.57
CA GLY A 492 29.10 -40.70 -9.24
C GLY A 492 30.62 -40.84 -9.20
N SER A 493 31.20 -40.46 -8.06
CA SER A 493 32.15 -41.30 -7.31
C SER A 493 32.26 -40.80 -5.87
N ASP A 494 32.25 -41.73 -4.93
CA ASP A 494 32.25 -41.53 -3.48
C ASP A 494 33.60 -41.06 -2.93
N SER A 495 33.59 -40.12 -1.97
CA SER A 495 34.27 -40.27 -0.66
C SER A 495 34.01 -39.09 0.30
N VAL A 496 33.25 -39.40 1.36
CA VAL A 496 33.20 -38.89 2.74
C VAL A 496 34.09 -37.68 3.12
N ARG A 497 33.49 -36.54 3.57
CA ARG A 497 33.30 -36.14 5.00
C ARG A 497 32.70 -34.72 5.16
N GLY A 498 31.53 -34.65 5.82
CA GLY A 498 31.13 -33.59 6.77
C GLY A 498 30.72 -32.19 6.26
N SER A 499 29.41 -31.95 6.09
CA SER A 499 28.67 -30.85 6.74
C SER A 499 27.20 -30.89 6.30
N ILE A 500 26.29 -30.91 7.28
CA ILE A 500 24.85 -31.11 7.09
C ILE A 500 24.21 -29.77 6.72
N THR A 501 23.75 -29.63 5.47
CA THR A 501 22.72 -28.66 5.08
C THR A 501 21.94 -29.20 3.88
N LEU A 502 20.83 -29.89 4.13
CA LEU A 502 19.83 -30.31 3.13
C LEU A 502 18.46 -30.24 3.82
N HIS A 503 17.38 -29.76 3.20
CA HIS A 503 16.77 -30.43 2.06
C HIS A 503 16.08 -29.49 1.06
N SER A 504 16.56 -29.55 -0.19
CA SER A 504 15.74 -29.45 -1.40
C SER A 504 15.28 -30.89 -1.69
N THR A 505 13.97 -31.14 -1.79
CA THR A 505 13.44 -32.46 -2.13
C THR A 505 12.93 -32.47 -3.57
N ASP A 506 13.75 -33.07 -4.43
CA ASP A 506 13.33 -33.62 -5.73
C ASP A 506 12.77 -35.04 -5.53
N GLY A 507 11.65 -35.34 -6.20
CA GLY A 507 11.11 -36.68 -6.39
C GLY A 507 10.56 -36.82 -7.81
N PRO A 508 10.66 -38.01 -8.45
CA PRO A 508 10.29 -38.20 -9.84
C PRO A 508 8.78 -38.45 -9.93
N ASP A 509 8.03 -37.45 -10.39
CA ASP A 509 6.75 -37.57 -11.11
C ASP A 509 6.13 -36.16 -11.20
N ASN A 510 6.16 -35.58 -12.42
CA ASN A 510 5.66 -34.24 -12.65
C ASN A 510 4.71 -34.19 -13.86
N PRO A 511 3.59 -33.44 -13.79
CA PRO A 511 2.62 -33.30 -14.87
C PRO A 511 3.28 -32.80 -16.15
N SER A 512 2.92 -33.38 -17.29
CA SER A 512 3.26 -32.86 -18.60
C SER A 512 2.43 -31.60 -18.90
N ILE A 513 3.09 -30.44 -18.92
CA ILE A 513 2.52 -29.18 -19.43
C ILE A 513 2.56 -29.25 -20.96
N ILE A 514 1.49 -29.74 -21.57
CA ILE A 514 1.35 -29.91 -23.02
C ILE A 514 1.04 -28.57 -23.69
N ARG A 515 1.69 -28.32 -24.83
CA ARG A 515 1.51 -27.15 -25.71
C ARG A 515 0.14 -27.20 -26.41
N SER A 516 -0.52 -26.04 -26.54
CA SER A 516 -1.29 -25.73 -27.74
C SER A 516 -0.41 -24.83 -28.61
N ASP A 517 0.07 -25.36 -29.72
CA ASP A 517 0.89 -24.62 -30.67
C ASP A 517 0.03 -23.59 -31.40
N THR A 518 0.26 -22.30 -31.15
CA THR A 518 -0.32 -21.20 -31.96
C THR A 518 0.74 -20.39 -32.70
N ASN A 519 2.00 -20.85 -32.75
CA ASN A 519 3.08 -20.12 -33.41
C ASN A 519 3.73 -20.95 -34.52
N SER A 520 3.27 -20.77 -35.75
CA SER A 520 3.82 -21.39 -36.98
C SER A 520 5.11 -20.73 -37.47
N SER A 521 5.90 -20.14 -36.58
CA SER A 521 7.11 -19.40 -36.95
C SER A 521 8.17 -19.48 -35.85
N PHE A 522 8.57 -20.70 -35.45
CA PHE A 522 9.76 -20.91 -34.63
C PHE A 522 10.47 -22.21 -35.02
N ASN A 523 11.73 -22.09 -35.45
CA ASN A 523 12.65 -23.22 -35.64
C ASN A 523 12.98 -23.84 -34.28
N GLY A 524 12.96 -25.18 -34.20
CA GLY A 524 12.97 -25.97 -32.98
C GLY A 524 14.26 -26.00 -32.17
N ASP A 525 14.99 -24.89 -31.97
CA ASP A 525 16.26 -24.88 -31.22
C ASP A 525 16.04 -25.01 -29.68
N PRO A 526 16.50 -26.09 -29.03
CA PRO A 526 16.37 -26.32 -27.58
C PRO A 526 17.08 -25.29 -26.67
N ALA A 527 17.94 -24.42 -27.24
CA ALA A 527 18.64 -23.36 -26.52
C ALA A 527 17.80 -22.09 -26.28
N ASP A 528 16.61 -21.98 -26.89
CA ASP A 528 15.84 -20.73 -26.86
C ASP A 528 15.08 -20.54 -25.52
N ASP A 529 15.60 -19.66 -24.66
CA ASP A 529 15.03 -19.24 -23.37
C ASP A 529 13.67 -18.51 -23.53
N LEU A 530 13.27 -18.26 -24.79
CA LEU A 530 12.01 -17.66 -25.16
C LEU A 530 10.77 -18.54 -24.83
N ARG A 531 10.97 -19.81 -24.48
CA ARG A 531 9.89 -20.77 -24.18
C ARG A 531 9.30 -20.67 -22.76
N TYR A 532 9.92 -19.92 -21.85
CA TYR A 532 9.53 -19.80 -20.44
C TYR A 532 9.05 -18.38 -20.10
N ARG A 533 8.20 -18.27 -19.06
CA ARG A 533 7.74 -16.97 -18.54
C ARG A 533 8.93 -16.13 -18.11
N ALA A 534 8.92 -14.87 -18.51
CA ALA A 534 10.00 -13.93 -18.22
C ALA A 534 10.23 -13.73 -16.71
N THR A 535 11.43 -13.26 -16.39
CA THR A 535 11.75 -12.69 -15.08
C THR A 535 11.28 -11.22 -14.98
N SER A 536 11.25 -10.66 -13.77
CA SER A 536 10.96 -9.23 -13.58
C SER A 536 12.00 -8.31 -14.24
N ILE A 537 13.25 -8.78 -14.33
CA ILE A 537 14.36 -8.07 -14.98
C ILE A 537 14.07 -7.95 -16.47
N GLU A 538 13.85 -9.07 -17.15
CA GLU A 538 13.52 -9.10 -18.59
C GLU A 538 12.29 -8.25 -18.92
N MET A 539 11.24 -8.34 -18.10
CA MET A 539 10.03 -7.51 -18.27
C MET A 539 10.36 -6.02 -18.20
N TYR A 540 11.10 -5.59 -17.17
CA TYR A 540 11.49 -4.19 -16.99
C TYR A 540 12.39 -3.69 -18.12
N GLU A 541 13.44 -4.43 -18.45
CA GLU A 541 14.40 -4.05 -19.49
C GLU A 541 13.75 -3.97 -20.87
N THR A 542 12.86 -4.92 -21.20
CA THR A 542 12.13 -4.91 -22.47
C THR A 542 11.21 -3.69 -22.57
N LEU A 543 10.45 -3.37 -21.52
CA LEU A 543 9.59 -2.18 -21.48
C LEU A 543 10.39 -0.88 -21.56
N ALA A 544 11.49 -0.79 -20.82
CA ALA A 544 12.38 0.37 -20.86
C ALA A 544 12.97 0.57 -22.26
N GLY A 545 13.34 -0.52 -22.94
CA GLY A 545 13.78 -0.50 -24.34
C GLY A 545 12.72 0.03 -25.31
N ILE A 546 11.48 -0.46 -25.19
CA ILE A 546 10.35 0.01 -26.02
C ILE A 546 10.14 1.53 -25.85
N ILE A 547 10.15 2.02 -24.61
CA ILE A 547 9.97 3.46 -24.32
C ILE A 547 11.13 4.28 -24.89
N LYS A 548 12.37 3.80 -24.71
CA LYS A 548 13.56 4.47 -25.23
C LYS A 548 13.51 4.62 -26.75
N ASP A 549 13.15 3.56 -27.46
CA ASP A 549 13.05 3.56 -28.92
C ASP A 549 11.92 4.49 -29.42
N ALA A 550 10.81 4.59 -28.69
CA ALA A 550 9.67 5.45 -29.03
C ALA A 550 9.87 6.93 -28.64
N SER A 551 10.77 7.22 -27.70
CA SER A 551 11.01 8.58 -27.16
C SER A 551 12.18 9.32 -27.82
N GLY A 552 12.97 8.66 -28.67
CA GLY A 552 14.13 9.25 -29.33
C GLY A 552 13.81 10.36 -30.34
N LYS A 553 14.84 11.07 -30.83
CA LYS A 553 14.74 12.08 -31.90
C LYS A 553 15.74 11.77 -33.04
N PRO A 554 15.30 11.36 -34.25
CA PRO A 554 13.94 10.87 -34.56
C PRO A 554 13.63 9.56 -33.79
N PRO A 555 12.36 9.26 -33.49
CA PRO A 555 12.01 8.02 -32.82
C PRO A 555 12.25 6.83 -33.76
N ARG A 556 12.76 5.72 -33.22
CA ARG A 556 13.02 4.49 -34.00
C ARG A 556 11.72 3.75 -34.33
N ILE A 557 10.75 3.85 -33.42
CA ILE A 557 9.41 3.29 -33.55
C ILE A 557 8.37 4.34 -33.19
N ALA A 558 7.19 4.29 -33.80
CA ALA A 558 6.10 5.17 -33.40
C ALA A 558 5.44 4.66 -32.10
N TRP A 559 4.85 5.56 -31.31
CA TRP A 559 4.01 5.15 -30.17
C TRP A 559 2.83 4.30 -30.63
N MET A 560 2.16 4.76 -31.69
CA MET A 560 1.01 4.15 -32.34
C MET A 560 0.92 4.70 -33.77
N ASN A 561 0.21 4.01 -34.68
CA ASN A 561 -0.14 4.56 -35.98
C ASN A 561 -1.35 5.49 -35.85
N TRP A 562 -1.10 6.80 -35.80
CA TRP A 562 -2.13 7.84 -35.62
C TRP A 562 -2.98 8.11 -36.85
N GLN A 563 -2.58 7.61 -38.04
CA GLN A 563 -3.34 7.80 -39.28
C GLN A 563 -4.48 6.79 -39.43
N ALA A 564 -4.44 5.69 -38.69
CA ALA A 564 -5.49 4.67 -38.71
C ALA A 564 -6.64 5.03 -37.76
N GLY A 565 -7.88 4.83 -38.22
CA GLY A 565 -9.07 4.92 -37.38
C GLY A 565 -9.12 3.79 -36.34
N SER A 566 -9.83 4.02 -35.22
CA SER A 566 -10.11 2.95 -34.25
C SER A 566 -11.10 1.95 -34.85
N PRO A 567 -10.80 0.64 -34.87
CA PRO A 567 -11.76 -0.37 -35.31
C PRO A 567 -12.88 -0.62 -34.28
N GLY A 568 -12.83 0.03 -33.11
CA GLY A 568 -13.61 -0.37 -31.94
C GLY A 568 -13.13 -1.71 -31.37
N GLY A 569 -13.82 -2.21 -30.35
CA GLY A 569 -13.58 -3.57 -29.91
C GLY A 569 -14.23 -4.60 -30.87
N PRO A 570 -13.95 -5.91 -30.69
CA PRO A 570 -14.44 -6.99 -31.54
C PRO A 570 -15.96 -7.12 -31.75
N GLY A 571 -16.81 -6.35 -31.05
CA GLY A 571 -18.28 -6.52 -31.04
C GLY A 571 -18.72 -7.92 -30.57
N GLN A 572 -19.99 -8.30 -30.83
CA GLN A 572 -20.44 -9.70 -30.73
C GLN A 572 -19.78 -10.62 -31.77
N TYR A 573 -19.06 -10.06 -32.76
CA TYR A 573 -18.35 -10.80 -33.81
C TYR A 573 -17.16 -11.62 -33.30
N GLY A 574 -16.75 -11.47 -32.04
CA GLY A 574 -15.75 -12.33 -31.40
C GLY A 574 -16.08 -13.83 -31.48
N ASP A 575 -17.37 -14.20 -31.58
CA ASP A 575 -17.81 -15.60 -31.74
C ASP A 575 -17.54 -16.18 -33.15
N THR A 576 -17.43 -15.32 -34.16
CA THR A 576 -17.18 -15.73 -35.57
C THR A 576 -15.71 -15.75 -35.98
N LEU A 577 -14.78 -15.44 -35.09
CA LEU A 577 -13.35 -15.68 -35.30
C LEU A 577 -13.03 -17.18 -35.13
N GLY A 578 -13.67 -18.01 -35.95
CA GLY A 578 -13.43 -19.43 -36.08
C GLY A 578 -12.22 -19.71 -36.97
N VAL A 579 -11.47 -20.73 -36.59
CA VAL A 579 -10.40 -21.36 -37.36
C VAL A 579 -11.00 -21.97 -38.63
N SER A 580 -11.18 -21.19 -39.69
CA SER A 580 -11.48 -21.67 -41.06
C SER A 580 -11.51 -20.53 -42.09
N GLN A 581 -10.36 -19.90 -42.34
CA GLN A 581 -10.05 -19.31 -43.65
C GLN A 581 -8.63 -19.67 -44.12
N LEU A 582 -8.16 -20.87 -43.76
CA LEU A 582 -7.06 -21.56 -44.43
C LEU A 582 -7.68 -22.61 -45.35
N GLY A 583 -7.87 -22.24 -46.61
CA GLY A 583 -8.34 -23.17 -47.65
C GLY A 583 -9.12 -22.47 -48.77
N MET A 584 -8.51 -22.42 -49.95
CA MET A 584 -9.10 -22.04 -51.24
C MET A 584 -9.23 -20.55 -51.56
N ARG A 585 -8.08 -19.89 -51.77
CA ARG A 585 -7.93 -18.98 -52.93
C ARG A 585 -7.19 -19.72 -54.02
N GLY A 586 -7.94 -20.35 -54.92
CA GLY A 586 -7.38 -21.10 -56.03
C GLY A 586 -8.43 -21.63 -56.98
N ARG A 587 -9.20 -20.74 -57.62
CA ARG A 587 -9.73 -20.90 -58.99
C ARG A 587 -10.45 -19.61 -59.42
N ARG A 588 -9.75 -18.81 -60.22
CA ARG A 588 -10.36 -17.83 -61.13
C ARG A 588 -10.71 -18.55 -62.43
N GLY A 589 -11.85 -18.18 -63.03
CA GLY A 589 -12.24 -18.42 -64.42
C GLY A 589 -12.72 -19.86 -64.68
N VAL A 590 -13.74 -20.12 -65.49
CA VAL A 590 -14.03 -19.51 -66.79
C VAL A 590 -15.48 -19.84 -67.22
N ASN A 591 -16.13 -18.86 -67.86
CA ASN A 591 -17.21 -18.90 -68.87
C ASN A 591 -18.70 -18.83 -68.53
N ALA A 592 -19.31 -17.94 -69.35
CA ALA A 592 -20.69 -17.69 -69.76
C ALA A 592 -21.61 -16.97 -68.76
#